data_AF-A0A819L293-F1
#
_entry.id   AF-A0A819L293-F1
#
_cell.length_a   1.000
_cell.length_b   1.000
_cell.length_c   1.000
_cell.angle_alpha   90.00
_cell.angle_beta   90.00
_cell.angle_gamma   90.00
#
_symmetry.space_group_name_H-M   'P 1'
#
loop_
_entity.id
_entity.type
_entity.pdbx_description
1 polymer ?
#
loop_
_entity_poly.entity_id
_entity_poly.type
_entity_poly.pdbx_seq_one_letter_code
_entity_poly.pdbx_strand_id
1 'polypeptide(L)'
;MFIDSSASNIWIADKINHRIVKWSSPTTSTVVCGSYGSNDNQLSYPDGLFVDTSDSDTPYVADSGNHRVQMWLPGATSGKTVAGITSYYGGGLNQLWFPKTLIVDNDKNMFINDRYNNRILKWKTGASSGVLIAGVLSRETASNQLNNPWGINESCSHFTFWPRFSWCRGQEKLIHVAFQPQIYYLKKKITCWQLFQLHIDDDTSLR
;
A
#
# COMPACT_ATOMS: atom_id res chain seq x y z
N MET A 1 10.96 2.28 -0.54
CA MET A 1 11.62 2.09 0.77
C MET A 1 10.53 1.95 1.82
N PHE A 2 10.71 1.03 2.76
CA PHE A 2 9.86 0.84 3.93
C PHE A 2 10.75 0.89 5.18
N ILE A 3 10.24 1.48 6.25
CA ILE A 3 10.93 1.57 7.55
C ILE A 3 9.99 0.95 8.58
N ASP A 4 10.49 0.01 9.38
CA ASP A 4 9.68 -0.60 10.46
C ASP A 4 9.35 0.42 11.55
N SER A 5 8.36 0.12 12.39
CA SER A 5 7.91 1.05 13.44
C SER A 5 8.95 1.35 14.52
N SER A 6 9.92 0.46 14.70
CA SER A 6 11.07 0.65 15.59
C SER A 6 12.23 1.42 14.93
N ALA A 7 12.14 1.72 13.63
CA ALA A 7 13.21 2.30 12.81
C ALA A 7 14.54 1.53 12.88
N SER A 8 14.47 0.24 13.25
CA SER A 8 15.61 -0.66 13.36
C SER A 8 15.95 -1.34 12.04
N ASN A 9 14.97 -1.48 11.15
CA ASN A 9 15.16 -2.13 9.86
C ASN A 9 14.66 -1.25 8.72
N ILE A 10 15.53 -1.07 7.73
CA ILE A 10 15.20 -0.36 6.50
C ILE A 10 15.13 -1.37 5.37
N TRP A 11 14.00 -1.38 4.69
CA TRP A 11 13.74 -2.25 3.56
C TRP A 11 13.72 -1.44 2.26
N ILE A 12 14.49 -1.88 1.28
CA ILE A 12 14.69 -1.14 0.04
C ILE A 12 14.34 -2.04 -1.14
N ALA A 13 13.48 -1.52 -2.01
CA ALA A 13 13.35 -2.03 -3.38
C ALA A 13 14.53 -1.50 -4.19
N ASP A 14 15.56 -2.32 -4.32
CA ASP A 14 16.78 -2.04 -5.05
C ASP A 14 16.50 -2.23 -6.55
N LYS A 15 15.79 -1.24 -7.11
CA LYS A 15 15.12 -1.30 -8.41
C LYS A 15 16.01 -1.78 -9.55
N ILE A 16 17.22 -1.22 -9.65
CA ILE A 16 18.16 -1.49 -10.75
C ILE A 16 18.82 -2.86 -10.57
N ASN A 17 18.98 -3.33 -9.33
CA ASN A 17 19.50 -4.68 -9.06
C ASN A 17 18.39 -5.73 -8.94
N HIS A 18 17.14 -5.37 -9.21
CA HIS A 18 16.01 -6.32 -9.30
C HIS A 18 15.80 -7.17 -8.04
N ARG A 19 15.96 -6.56 -6.86
CA ARG A 19 15.90 -7.28 -5.58
C ARG A 19 15.33 -6.42 -4.45
N ILE A 20 14.90 -7.08 -3.38
CA ILE A 20 14.59 -6.45 -2.10
C ILE A 20 15.71 -6.73 -1.12
N VAL A 21 16.15 -5.70 -0.40
CA VAL A 21 17.23 -5.79 0.58
C VAL A 21 16.76 -5.21 1.91
N LYS A 22 17.12 -5.87 3.01
CA LYS A 22 16.90 -5.42 4.38
C LYS A 22 18.24 -4.97 4.97
N TRP A 23 18.28 -3.75 5.50
CA TRP A 23 19.37 -3.25 6.32
C TRP A 23 18.96 -3.31 7.79
N SER A 24 19.76 -4.00 8.61
CA SER A 24 19.60 -4.05 10.07
C SER A 24 20.56 -3.09 10.79
N SER A 25 21.56 -2.57 10.09
CA SER A 25 22.47 -1.52 10.53
C SER A 25 23.15 -0.90 9.31
N PRO A 26 23.83 0.26 9.41
CA PRO A 26 24.55 0.86 8.28
C PRO A 26 25.58 -0.07 7.60
N THR A 27 26.07 -1.09 8.30
CA THR A 27 27.11 -2.03 7.82
C THR A 27 26.58 -3.43 7.53
N THR A 28 25.32 -3.73 7.85
CA THR A 28 24.76 -5.08 7.77
C THR A 28 23.49 -5.07 6.92
N SER A 29 23.56 -5.76 5.79
CA SER A 29 22.43 -5.91 4.88
C SER A 29 22.28 -7.35 4.40
N THR A 30 21.05 -7.74 4.10
CA THR A 30 20.72 -9.05 3.56
C THR A 30 19.78 -8.92 2.37
N VAL A 31 20.07 -9.65 1.29
CA VAL A 31 19.13 -9.79 0.18
C VAL A 31 18.01 -10.69 0.65
N VAL A 32 16.77 -10.18 0.59
CA VAL A 32 15.59 -10.92 1.04
C VAL A 32 15.02 -11.76 -0.09
N CYS A 33 14.88 -11.15 -1.27
CA CYS A 33 14.37 -11.84 -2.45
C CYS A 33 14.75 -11.10 -3.74
N GLY A 34 14.62 -11.81 -4.86
CA GLY A 34 14.70 -11.25 -6.20
C GLY A 34 16.06 -11.40 -6.87
N SER A 35 15.98 -11.52 -8.18
CA SER A 35 17.02 -11.37 -9.19
C SER A 35 16.31 -10.99 -10.49
N TYR A 36 17.03 -10.53 -11.51
CA TYR A 36 16.39 -10.13 -12.76
C TYR A 36 15.63 -11.29 -13.42
N GLY A 37 14.37 -11.04 -13.79
CA GLY A 37 13.54 -11.94 -14.60
C GLY A 37 12.07 -11.90 -14.21
N SER A 38 11.31 -12.93 -14.62
CA SER A 38 9.85 -13.00 -14.45
C SER A 38 9.36 -14.25 -13.72
N ASN A 39 10.26 -15.18 -13.37
CA ASN A 39 9.90 -16.35 -12.55
C ASN A 39 9.48 -15.93 -11.13
N ASP A 40 8.92 -16.85 -10.36
CA ASP A 40 8.38 -16.56 -9.02
C ASP A 40 9.45 -16.11 -8.02
N ASN A 41 10.71 -16.49 -8.22
CA ASN A 41 11.86 -16.03 -7.43
C ASN A 41 12.57 -14.80 -8.02
N GLN A 42 12.04 -14.23 -9.10
CA GLN A 42 12.63 -13.12 -9.84
C GLN A 42 11.74 -11.88 -9.81
N LEU A 43 12.36 -10.72 -10.03
CA LEU A 43 11.74 -9.41 -10.08
C LEU A 43 12.25 -8.64 -11.30
N SER A 44 11.45 -7.69 -11.77
CA SER A 44 11.77 -6.76 -12.85
C SER A 44 11.40 -5.34 -12.42
N TYR A 45 12.41 -4.51 -12.18
CA TYR A 45 12.27 -3.12 -11.72
C TYR A 45 11.30 -2.96 -10.54
N PRO A 46 11.52 -3.66 -9.41
CA PRO A 46 10.66 -3.51 -8.24
C PRO A 46 10.70 -2.06 -7.73
N ASP A 47 9.54 -1.49 -7.41
CA ASP A 47 9.43 -0.06 -7.08
C ASP A 47 8.71 0.14 -5.74
N GLY A 48 7.43 -0.24 -5.68
CA GLY A 48 6.63 -0.20 -4.47
C GLY A 48 6.97 -1.34 -3.52
N LEU A 49 7.08 -1.04 -2.22
CA LEU A 49 7.38 -2.01 -1.18
C LEU A 49 6.57 -1.68 0.07
N PHE A 50 5.83 -2.68 0.55
CA PHE A 50 5.21 -2.69 1.86
C PHE A 50 5.72 -3.92 2.60
N VAL A 51 6.02 -3.81 3.90
CA VAL A 51 6.39 -4.96 4.72
C VAL A 51 5.41 -5.08 5.85
N ASP A 52 4.80 -6.25 5.96
CA ASP A 52 3.89 -6.55 7.03
C ASP A 52 4.67 -7.01 8.27
N THR A 53 4.98 -6.06 9.14
CA THR A 53 5.70 -6.32 10.39
C THR A 53 4.79 -6.99 11.44
N SER A 54 3.47 -6.99 11.25
CA SER A 54 2.54 -7.73 12.11
C SER A 54 2.51 -9.23 11.79
N ASP A 55 2.89 -9.58 10.56
CA ASP A 55 2.91 -10.95 10.04
C ASP A 55 4.31 -11.32 9.57
N SER A 56 5.20 -11.50 10.55
CA SER A 56 6.52 -12.10 10.38
C SER A 56 7.46 -11.37 9.40
N ASP A 57 7.34 -10.06 9.20
CA ASP A 57 8.12 -9.28 8.22
C ASP A 57 7.89 -9.73 6.76
N THR A 58 6.63 -9.95 6.36
CA THR A 58 6.28 -10.39 5.01
C THR A 58 6.29 -9.22 4.00
N PRO A 59 7.24 -9.17 3.03
CA PRO A 59 7.23 -8.11 2.01
C PRO A 59 6.21 -8.37 0.89
N TYR A 60 5.49 -7.31 0.54
CA TYR A 60 4.67 -7.17 -0.66
C TYR A 60 5.35 -6.18 -1.60
N VAL A 61 5.62 -6.61 -2.84
CA VAL A 61 6.45 -5.91 -3.80
C VAL A 61 5.64 -5.61 -5.05
N ALA A 62 5.57 -4.34 -5.45
CA ALA A 62 5.15 -3.98 -6.80
C ALA A 62 6.30 -4.31 -7.76
N ASP A 63 6.17 -5.45 -8.41
CA ASP A 63 7.09 -5.96 -9.42
C ASP A 63 6.76 -5.29 -10.76
N SER A 64 7.11 -4.01 -10.87
CA SER A 64 6.55 -3.09 -11.87
C SER A 64 6.76 -3.55 -13.31
N GLY A 65 7.97 -4.04 -13.61
CA GLY A 65 8.35 -4.52 -14.93
C GLY A 65 7.63 -5.82 -15.34
N ASN A 66 7.19 -6.62 -14.36
CA ASN A 66 6.38 -7.83 -14.60
C ASN A 66 4.88 -7.60 -14.39
N HIS A 67 4.47 -6.35 -14.12
CA HIS A 67 3.07 -5.96 -14.02
C HIS A 67 2.25 -6.76 -12.99
N ARG A 68 2.87 -7.06 -11.85
CA ARG A 68 2.26 -7.85 -10.78
C ARG A 68 2.64 -7.31 -9.40
N VAL A 69 1.94 -7.81 -8.39
CA VAL A 69 2.37 -7.71 -7.00
C VAL A 69 2.75 -9.09 -6.50
N GLN A 70 3.95 -9.21 -5.96
CA GLN A 70 4.47 -10.43 -5.36
C GLN A 70 4.52 -10.31 -3.85
N MET A 71 4.26 -11.41 -3.14
CA MET A 71 4.38 -11.54 -1.69
C MET A 71 5.39 -12.65 -1.39
N TRP A 72 6.34 -12.40 -0.48
CA TRP A 72 7.27 -13.45 0.01
C TRP A 72 7.02 -13.74 1.47
N LEU A 73 6.74 -15.00 1.79
CA LEU A 73 6.75 -15.45 3.17
C LEU A 73 8.20 -15.52 3.70
N PRO A 74 8.41 -15.37 5.01
CA PRO A 74 9.74 -15.46 5.60
C PRO A 74 10.39 -16.81 5.30
N GLY A 75 11.63 -16.78 4.81
CA GLY A 75 12.37 -17.99 4.43
C GLY A 75 11.93 -18.64 3.11
N ALA A 76 10.93 -18.10 2.41
CA ALA A 76 10.53 -18.61 1.10
C ALA A 76 11.59 -18.32 0.03
N THR A 77 11.87 -19.32 -0.82
CA THR A 77 12.81 -19.19 -1.94
C THR A 77 12.16 -18.59 -3.19
N SER A 78 10.83 -18.57 -3.25
CA SER A 78 10.03 -17.98 -4.33
C SER A 78 8.86 -17.18 -3.75
N GLY A 79 8.41 -16.20 -4.51
CA GLY A 79 7.29 -15.34 -4.16
C GLY A 79 6.00 -15.86 -4.76
N LYS A 80 4.89 -15.40 -4.19
CA LYS A 80 3.55 -15.68 -4.67
C LYS A 80 2.98 -14.45 -5.34
N THR A 81 2.50 -14.57 -6.57
CA THR A 81 1.71 -13.51 -7.20
C THR A 81 0.39 -13.36 -6.44
N VAL A 82 0.15 -12.17 -5.88
CA VAL A 82 -1.06 -11.87 -5.10
C VAL A 82 -1.97 -10.84 -5.78
N ALA A 83 -1.48 -10.12 -6.78
CA ALA A 83 -2.28 -9.28 -7.67
C ALA A 83 -1.64 -9.15 -9.06
N GLY A 84 -2.49 -8.94 -10.07
CA GLY A 84 -2.10 -8.94 -11.48
C GLY A 84 -1.95 -10.35 -12.06
N ILE A 85 -1.79 -10.42 -13.38
CA ILE A 85 -1.49 -11.65 -14.11
C ILE A 85 -0.13 -11.52 -14.79
N THR A 86 0.67 -12.57 -14.74
CA THR A 86 2.08 -12.58 -15.17
C THR A 86 2.26 -12.52 -16.69
N SER A 87 1.23 -12.87 -17.46
CA SER A 87 1.36 -13.06 -18.91
C SER A 87 1.25 -11.76 -19.73
N TYR A 88 0.48 -10.76 -19.28
CA TYR A 88 0.21 -9.53 -20.03
C TYR A 88 -0.19 -8.35 -19.12
N TYR A 89 0.19 -7.12 -19.50
CA TYR A 89 -0.43 -5.90 -18.97
C TYR A 89 -1.77 -5.61 -19.67
N GLY A 90 -2.60 -4.77 -19.06
CA GLY A 90 -3.85 -4.33 -19.67
C GLY A 90 -4.76 -3.57 -18.71
N GLY A 91 -5.91 -3.13 -19.23
CA GLY A 91 -6.89 -2.33 -18.47
C GLY A 91 -7.93 -3.16 -17.71
N GLY A 92 -7.94 -4.49 -17.84
CA GLY A 92 -8.83 -5.36 -17.07
C GLY A 92 -8.61 -5.22 -15.56
N LEU A 93 -9.63 -5.46 -14.74
CA LEU A 93 -9.50 -5.36 -13.28
C LEU A 93 -8.60 -6.45 -12.67
N ASN A 94 -8.34 -7.52 -13.42
CA ASN A 94 -7.36 -8.55 -13.10
C ASN A 94 -5.94 -8.26 -13.64
N GLN A 95 -5.76 -7.18 -14.39
CA GLN A 95 -4.51 -6.79 -15.01
C GLN A 95 -3.97 -5.53 -14.34
N LEU A 96 -2.64 -5.42 -14.29
CA LEU A 96 -1.96 -4.20 -13.87
C LEU A 96 -1.08 -3.73 -15.03
N TRP A 97 -0.70 -2.46 -15.01
CA TRP A 97 0.25 -1.89 -15.93
C TRP A 97 1.23 -0.98 -15.20
N PHE A 98 2.40 -1.58 -14.92
CA PHE A 98 3.52 -0.93 -14.25
C PHE A 98 3.15 -0.38 -12.85
N PRO A 99 2.66 -1.25 -11.94
CA PRO A 99 2.24 -0.82 -10.61
C PRO A 99 3.42 -0.14 -9.90
N LYS A 100 3.19 1.03 -9.30
CA LYS A 100 4.28 1.90 -8.81
C LYS A 100 4.45 1.85 -7.30
N THR A 101 3.35 1.92 -6.56
CA THR A 101 3.32 1.86 -5.10
C THR A 101 2.16 0.98 -4.66
N LEU A 102 2.27 0.44 -3.45
CA LEU A 102 1.18 -0.24 -2.79
C LEU A 102 1.23 0.00 -1.28
N ILE A 103 0.08 -0.16 -0.66
CA ILE A 103 -0.10 -0.24 0.79
C ILE A 103 -0.99 -1.45 1.08
N VAL A 104 -0.91 -1.99 2.28
CA VAL A 104 -1.75 -3.10 2.72
C VAL A 104 -2.39 -2.73 4.06
N ASP A 105 -3.71 -2.89 4.15
CA ASP A 105 -4.43 -2.64 5.39
C ASP A 105 -4.35 -3.85 6.36
N ASN A 106 -4.94 -3.69 7.55
CA ASN A 106 -4.90 -4.74 8.59
C ASN A 106 -5.68 -6.00 8.17
N ASP A 107 -6.64 -5.87 7.25
CA ASP A 107 -7.44 -6.97 6.70
C ASP A 107 -6.76 -7.62 5.48
N LYS A 108 -5.50 -7.26 5.21
CA LYS A 108 -4.70 -7.70 4.06
C LYS A 108 -5.33 -7.35 2.72
N ASN A 109 -6.09 -6.26 2.64
CA ASN A 109 -6.44 -5.67 1.36
C ASN A 109 -5.29 -4.79 0.89
N MET A 110 -4.89 -4.99 -0.37
CA MET A 110 -3.86 -4.23 -1.03
C MET A 110 -4.49 -3.06 -1.77
N PHE A 111 -3.96 -1.86 -1.62
CA PHE A 111 -4.31 -0.73 -2.49
C PHE A 111 -3.13 -0.45 -3.40
N ILE A 112 -3.34 -0.66 -4.69
CA ILE A 112 -2.28 -0.69 -5.70
C ILE A 112 -2.44 0.53 -6.59
N ASN A 113 -1.35 1.28 -6.71
CA ASN A 113 -1.22 2.33 -7.69
C ASN A 113 -0.90 1.70 -9.04
N ASP A 114 -1.91 1.58 -9.89
CA ASP A 114 -1.81 1.02 -11.24
C ASP A 114 -1.48 2.15 -12.23
N ARG A 115 -0.19 2.54 -12.22
CA ARG A 115 0.32 3.82 -12.71
C ARG A 115 -0.07 4.13 -14.15
N TYR A 116 0.17 3.22 -15.09
CA TYR A 116 -0.08 3.49 -16.51
C TYR A 116 -1.53 3.25 -16.92
N ASN A 117 -2.31 2.57 -16.09
CA ASN A 117 -3.77 2.58 -16.19
C ASN A 117 -4.42 3.78 -15.49
N ASN A 118 -3.63 4.66 -14.84
CA ASN A 118 -4.11 5.86 -14.16
C ASN A 118 -5.26 5.56 -13.17
N ARG A 119 -5.08 4.55 -12.33
CA ARG A 119 -6.12 4.14 -11.38
C ARG A 119 -5.55 3.60 -10.08
N ILE A 120 -6.42 3.48 -9.09
CA ILE A 120 -6.15 2.79 -7.83
C ILE A 120 -7.10 1.62 -7.71
N LEU A 121 -6.54 0.43 -7.55
CA LEU A 121 -7.29 -0.79 -7.30
C LEU A 121 -7.15 -1.20 -5.83
N LYS A 122 -8.25 -1.59 -5.22
CA LYS A 122 -8.25 -2.40 -3.99
C LYS A 122 -8.28 -3.86 -4.40
N TRP A 123 -7.37 -4.66 -3.89
CA TRP A 123 -7.26 -6.07 -4.20
C TRP A 123 -7.21 -6.87 -2.91
N LYS A 124 -8.22 -7.70 -2.67
CA LYS A 124 -8.27 -8.58 -1.49
C LYS A 124 -7.33 -9.75 -1.70
N THR A 125 -6.56 -10.13 -0.68
CA THR A 125 -5.69 -11.31 -0.78
C THR A 125 -6.49 -12.54 -1.21
N GLY A 126 -6.02 -13.25 -2.25
CA GLY A 126 -6.68 -14.42 -2.83
C GLY A 126 -7.77 -14.12 -3.87
N ALA A 127 -8.10 -12.84 -4.12
CA ALA A 127 -9.01 -12.48 -5.21
C ALA A 127 -8.34 -12.62 -6.58
N SER A 128 -9.11 -12.93 -7.62
CA SER A 128 -8.66 -13.02 -9.02
C SER A 128 -8.62 -11.67 -9.73
N SER A 129 -9.24 -10.63 -9.15
CA SER A 129 -9.29 -9.27 -9.70
C SER A 129 -9.42 -8.22 -8.60
N GLY A 130 -9.03 -6.98 -8.93
CA GLY A 130 -9.21 -5.83 -8.08
C GLY A 130 -10.57 -5.14 -8.25
N VAL A 131 -10.86 -4.24 -7.33
CA VAL A 131 -12.02 -3.33 -7.36
C VAL A 131 -11.49 -1.91 -7.54
N LEU A 132 -12.03 -1.18 -8.51
CA LEU A 132 -11.67 0.22 -8.72
C LEU A 132 -12.09 1.09 -7.53
N ILE A 133 -11.12 1.80 -6.93
CA ILE A 133 -11.39 2.71 -5.82
C ILE A 133 -11.38 4.16 -6.26
N ALA A 134 -10.47 4.52 -7.16
CA ALA A 134 -10.29 5.86 -7.73
C ALA A 134 -9.67 5.78 -9.13
N GLY A 135 -9.95 6.77 -9.97
CA GLY A 135 -9.66 6.74 -11.41
C GLY A 135 -10.85 6.28 -12.23
N VAL A 136 -10.61 6.15 -13.54
CA VAL A 136 -11.60 5.73 -14.53
C VAL A 136 -11.10 4.50 -15.27
N LEU A 137 -12.01 3.68 -15.78
CA LEU A 137 -11.68 2.54 -16.64
C LEU A 137 -11.62 2.93 -18.13
N SER A 138 -12.10 4.13 -18.48
CA SER A 138 -12.13 4.69 -19.84
C SER A 138 -11.63 6.14 -19.84
N ARG A 139 -11.01 6.58 -20.94
CA ARG A 139 -10.30 7.87 -21.11
C ARG A 139 -11.23 9.08 -21.27
N GLU A 140 -12.39 9.10 -20.61
CA GLU A 140 -13.37 10.19 -20.69
C GLU A 140 -13.09 11.27 -19.63
N THR A 141 -13.17 12.55 -20.02
CA THR A 141 -12.80 13.79 -19.30
C THR A 141 -13.65 14.09 -18.04
N ALA A 142 -13.86 13.09 -17.20
CA ALA A 142 -14.62 13.18 -15.96
C ALA A 142 -13.73 13.62 -14.78
N SER A 143 -14.33 14.28 -13.79
CA SER A 143 -13.66 14.84 -12.60
C SER A 143 -12.97 13.81 -11.69
N ASN A 144 -13.16 12.52 -11.95
CA ASN A 144 -12.53 11.39 -11.27
C ASN A 144 -11.34 10.78 -12.04
N GLN A 145 -10.88 11.40 -13.14
CA GLN A 145 -9.66 10.99 -13.84
C GLN A 145 -8.41 11.22 -12.98
N LEU A 146 -7.60 10.18 -12.82
CA LEU A 146 -6.24 10.31 -12.32
C LEU A 146 -5.29 10.49 -13.50
N ASN A 147 -4.12 11.09 -13.24
CA ASN A 147 -3.05 11.17 -14.22
C ASN A 147 -1.73 10.79 -13.54
N ASN A 148 -1.21 9.62 -13.86
CA ASN A 148 0.06 9.09 -13.35
C ASN A 148 0.22 9.27 -11.82
N PRO A 149 -0.73 8.79 -11.00
CA PRO A 149 -0.58 8.89 -9.55
C PRO A 149 0.73 8.22 -9.15
N TRP A 150 1.53 8.84 -8.28
CA TRP A 150 2.88 8.36 -7.98
C TRP A 150 2.94 7.56 -6.68
N GLY A 151 2.18 7.99 -5.68
CA GLY A 151 2.27 7.44 -4.33
C GLY A 151 0.89 7.21 -3.72
N ILE A 152 0.80 6.19 -2.87
CA ILE A 152 -0.31 5.97 -1.95
C ILE A 152 0.30 5.84 -0.55
N ASN A 153 -0.26 6.52 0.44
CA ASN A 153 0.05 6.28 1.85
C ASN A 153 -1.24 6.16 2.67
N GLU A 154 -1.21 5.30 3.68
CA GLU A 154 -2.21 5.37 4.76
C GLU A 154 -1.75 6.44 5.76
N SER A 155 -2.69 7.26 6.21
CA SER A 155 -2.51 8.05 7.41
C SER A 155 -3.69 7.83 8.35
N CYS A 156 -3.42 7.74 9.64
CA CYS A 156 -4.45 7.95 10.65
C CYS A 156 -4.68 9.46 10.73
N SER A 157 -5.92 9.92 10.55
CA SER A 157 -6.25 11.30 10.88
C SER A 157 -6.12 11.50 12.39
N HIS A 158 -5.04 12.14 12.83
CA HIS A 158 -4.93 12.59 14.22
C HIS A 158 -5.83 13.83 14.37
N PHE A 159 -7.06 13.67 14.86
CA PHE A 159 -7.79 14.80 15.43
C PHE A 159 -7.25 15.04 16.85
N THR A 160 -6.29 15.96 16.98
CA THR A 160 -5.82 16.40 18.30
C THR A 160 -6.89 17.30 18.93
N PHE A 161 -7.59 16.81 19.94
CA PHE A 161 -8.04 17.65 21.05
C PHE A 161 -7.23 17.25 22.28
N TRP A 162 -6.42 18.16 22.81
CA TRP A 162 -5.78 18.00 24.12
C TRP A 162 -6.54 18.81 25.18
N PRO A 163 -6.52 18.43 26.48
CA PRO A 163 -5.85 17.27 27.07
C PRO A 163 -6.78 16.41 28.00
N ARG A 164 -6.89 15.10 27.75
CA ARG A 164 -6.69 14.01 28.74
C ARG A 164 -7.12 12.65 28.16
N PHE A 165 -6.22 11.66 28.31
CA PHE A 165 -6.40 10.22 28.24
C PHE A 165 -7.45 9.65 27.25
N SER A 166 -7.00 8.94 26.22
CA SER A 166 -7.52 7.58 25.95
C SER A 166 -6.82 6.90 24.76
N TRP A 167 -6.69 5.59 24.92
CA TRP A 167 -6.19 4.64 23.94
C TRP A 167 -7.10 4.56 22.71
N CYS A 168 -6.51 4.63 21.51
CA CYS A 168 -7.27 4.60 20.26
C CYS A 168 -7.49 3.17 19.75
N ARG A 169 -8.61 2.53 20.13
CA ARG A 169 -9.25 1.47 19.32
C ARG A 169 -10.36 2.12 18.49
N GLY A 170 -10.14 2.28 17.19
CA GLY A 170 -11.19 2.73 16.23
C GLY A 170 -10.88 4.02 15.44
N GLN A 171 -9.68 4.16 14.87
CA GLN A 171 -9.35 5.32 14.02
C GLN A 171 -9.81 5.11 12.56
N GLU A 172 -10.45 6.11 11.94
CA GLU A 172 -10.69 6.14 10.50
C GLU A 172 -9.34 6.19 9.75
N LYS A 173 -9.10 5.23 8.85
CA LYS A 173 -7.92 5.23 7.97
C LYS A 173 -8.20 6.06 6.72
N LEU A 174 -7.39 7.09 6.48
CA LEU A 174 -7.43 7.87 5.25
C LEU A 174 -6.32 7.40 4.31
N ILE A 175 -6.69 7.13 3.05
CA ILE A 175 -5.74 6.84 1.98
C ILE A 175 -5.44 8.14 1.25
N HIS A 176 -4.20 8.64 1.28
CA HIS A 176 -3.81 9.77 0.44
C HIS A 176 -3.11 9.29 -0.82
N VAL A 177 -3.34 10.04 -1.90
CA VAL A 177 -2.81 9.75 -3.23
C VAL A 177 -2.02 10.97 -3.68
N ALA A 178 -0.74 10.80 -3.98
CA ALA A 178 0.12 11.89 -4.45
C ALA A 178 0.21 11.90 -5.98
N PHE A 179 0.14 13.10 -6.58
CA PHE A 179 0.37 13.34 -8.01
C PHE A 179 1.56 14.30 -8.20
N GLN A 180 2.23 14.21 -9.34
CA GLN A 180 3.25 15.20 -9.75
C GLN A 180 2.57 16.26 -10.64
N PRO A 181 2.78 17.59 -10.46
CA PRO A 181 3.55 18.27 -9.42
C PRO A 181 2.72 18.71 -8.19
N GLN A 182 1.48 18.22 -8.00
CA GLN A 182 0.60 18.64 -6.90
C GLN A 182 -0.09 17.48 -6.16
N ILE A 183 -0.16 17.57 -4.84
CA ILE A 183 -0.90 16.63 -3.98
C ILE A 183 -2.40 16.92 -4.11
N TYR A 184 -3.19 15.98 -4.62
CA TYR A 184 -4.66 16.06 -4.62
C TYR A 184 -5.24 15.13 -3.56
N TYR A 185 -6.14 15.66 -2.72
CA TYR A 185 -6.79 14.90 -1.66
C TYR A 185 -8.03 14.18 -2.19
N LEU A 186 -8.01 12.85 -2.23
CA LEU A 186 -9.23 12.04 -2.37
C LEU A 186 -9.74 11.68 -0.99
N LYS A 187 -10.58 12.53 -0.39
CA LYS A 187 -11.36 12.18 0.81
C LYS A 187 -12.50 11.24 0.41
N LYS A 188 -12.27 9.92 0.42
CA LYS A 188 -13.37 8.97 0.37
C LYS A 188 -13.78 8.61 1.79
N LYS A 189 -14.89 9.19 2.28
CA LYS A 189 -15.56 8.74 3.50
C LYS A 189 -15.93 7.26 3.31
N ILE A 190 -15.28 6.36 4.04
CA ILE A 190 -15.81 5.02 4.24
C ILE A 190 -16.58 5.11 5.55
N THR A 191 -17.87 5.44 5.47
CA THR A 191 -18.73 5.58 6.64
C THR A 191 -18.89 4.22 7.32
N CYS A 192 -18.42 4.11 8.56
CA CYS A 192 -18.96 3.12 9.48
C CYS A 192 -20.24 3.73 10.08
N TRP A 193 -21.39 3.16 9.74
CA TRP A 193 -22.67 3.58 10.32
C TRP A 193 -22.86 2.99 11.72
N GLN A 194 -23.34 3.84 12.62
CA GLN A 194 -23.96 3.62 13.94
C GLN A 194 -23.08 3.35 15.18
N LEU A 195 -23.57 3.95 16.29
CA LEU A 195 -23.25 3.81 17.73
C LEU A 195 -22.18 4.80 18.22
N PHE A 196 -22.40 5.72 19.17
CA PHE A 196 -23.45 5.96 20.17
C PHE A 196 -23.37 7.46 20.56
N GLN A 197 -24.49 8.18 20.55
CA GLN A 197 -24.56 9.57 21.04
C GLN A 197 -24.82 9.55 22.57
N LEU A 198 -24.24 10.53 23.27
CA LEU A 198 -24.49 10.99 24.64
C LEU A 198 -23.75 10.28 25.79
N HIS A 199 -22.55 10.80 26.12
CA HIS A 199 -22.28 11.30 27.48
C HIS A 199 -21.04 12.20 27.50
N ILE A 200 -21.25 13.51 27.39
CA ILE A 200 -20.48 14.61 28.03
C ILE A 200 -21.55 15.69 28.26
N ASP A 201 -21.81 16.11 29.49
CA ASP A 201 -21.21 17.25 30.20
C ASP A 201 -21.51 17.03 31.71
N ASP A 202 -20.74 17.39 32.73
CA ASP A 202 -19.65 18.35 32.88
C ASP A 202 -18.85 18.02 34.16
N ASP A 203 -17.57 18.37 34.15
CA ASP A 203 -16.68 18.47 35.31
C ASP A 203 -16.88 19.84 35.97
N THR A 204 -17.27 19.89 37.25
CA THR A 204 -16.93 21.05 38.10
C THR A 204 -16.50 20.57 39.48
N SER A 205 -15.20 20.62 39.72
CA SER A 205 -14.62 20.55 41.05
C SER A 205 -14.56 21.93 41.73
N LEU A 206 -14.65 21.89 43.06
CA LEU A 206 -14.17 22.85 44.09
C LEU A 206 -15.18 23.79 44.77
N ARG A 207 -15.32 23.51 46.08
CA ARG A 207 -15.93 24.19 47.23
C ARG A 207 -17.42 23.94 47.49
#